data_AF-A0AAW1NUW6-F1
#
_entry.id   AF-A0AAW1NUW6-F1
#
_cell.length_a   1.000
_cell.length_b   1.000
_cell.length_c   1.000
_cell.angle_alpha   90.00
_cell.angle_beta   90.00
_cell.angle_gamma   90.00
#
_symmetry.space_group_name_H-M   'P 1'
#
loop_
_entity.id
_entity.type
_entity.pdbx_description
1 polymer ?
#
loop_
_entity_poly.entity_id
_entity_poly.type
_entity_poly.pdbx_seq_one_letter_code
_entity_poly.pdbx_strand_id
1 'polypeptide(L)'
;MKRQRGPSKAWKPEEPLEPETSPLQLYTGQGTKGVLCEWYLKEVGLDAEMIRLDRTLKEQRSDSFREVNPFMRLPTLVDGDLRLAESGAILLYLADKYGGLNTPEDRAVAAKWVFFGQTTLMDVFFVEDQTELQPDTLQALEEVVASRDYLIGSRFSVADAAVGHALRYIDLSFTKVNFSSYPSIQEYMKRINGRAAYQSART
;
A
#
# COMPACT_ATOMS: atom_id res chain seq x y z
N MET A 1 -23.07 -25.33 -32.82
CA MET A 1 -21.72 -25.88 -32.55
C MET A 1 -21.18 -25.33 -31.25
N LYS A 2 -21.11 -26.14 -30.18
CA LYS A 2 -20.47 -25.75 -28.90
C LYS A 2 -18.98 -26.07 -29.00
N ARG A 3 -18.09 -25.08 -28.84
CA ARG A 3 -16.64 -25.31 -28.75
C ARG A 3 -16.32 -25.82 -27.33
N GLN A 4 -15.89 -27.07 -27.22
CA GLN A 4 -15.31 -27.60 -25.99
C GLN A 4 -13.92 -26.95 -25.80
N ARG A 5 -13.70 -26.30 -24.65
CA ARG A 5 -12.36 -25.90 -24.21
C ARG A 5 -11.70 -27.14 -23.60
N GLY A 6 -10.57 -27.55 -24.15
CA GLY A 6 -9.72 -28.59 -23.54
C GLY A 6 -9.19 -28.14 -22.17
N PRO A 7 -8.68 -29.07 -21.35
CA PRO A 7 -8.20 -28.77 -20.02
C PRO A 7 -7.06 -27.74 -20.09
N SER A 8 -7.19 -26.68 -19.29
CA SER A 8 -6.15 -25.66 -19.07
C SER A 8 -4.86 -26.36 -18.65
N LYS A 9 -3.76 -26.15 -19.41
CA LYS A 9 -2.43 -26.57 -18.96
C LYS A 9 -2.12 -25.80 -17.69
N ALA A 10 -1.92 -26.51 -16.58
CA ALA A 10 -1.42 -25.92 -15.35
C ALA A 10 -0.14 -25.13 -15.64
N TRP A 11 -0.08 -23.91 -15.12
CA TRP A 11 1.11 -23.05 -15.19
C TRP A 11 2.30 -23.79 -14.56
N LYS A 12 3.44 -23.79 -15.25
CA LYS A 12 4.74 -24.23 -14.73
C LYS A 12 5.70 -23.05 -14.86
N PRO A 13 6.45 -22.67 -13.83
CA PRO A 13 7.52 -21.69 -13.98
C PRO A 13 8.64 -22.28 -14.86
N GLU A 14 9.14 -21.49 -15.81
CA GLU A 14 10.40 -21.76 -16.50
C GLU A 14 11.58 -21.56 -15.53
N GLU A 15 12.73 -22.17 -15.82
CA GLU A 15 13.96 -22.01 -15.03
C GLU A 15 14.35 -20.52 -14.96
N PRO A 16 14.81 -20.01 -13.80
CA PRO A 16 15.14 -18.59 -13.68
C PRO A 16 16.34 -18.25 -14.57
N LEU A 17 16.19 -17.24 -15.43
CA LEU A 17 17.33 -16.53 -16.00
C LEU A 17 18.13 -15.93 -14.84
N GLU A 18 19.47 -15.96 -14.92
CA GLU A 18 20.31 -15.36 -13.89
C GLU A 18 19.91 -13.88 -13.70
N PRO A 19 19.71 -13.41 -12.44
CA PRO A 19 19.20 -12.08 -12.22
C PRO A 19 20.26 -11.04 -12.60
N GLU A 20 20.13 -10.44 -13.77
CA GLU A 20 20.65 -9.09 -13.98
C GLU A 20 19.97 -8.20 -12.94
N THR A 21 20.74 -7.69 -11.98
CA THR A 21 20.22 -6.86 -10.89
C THR A 21 19.83 -5.49 -11.44
N SER A 22 18.70 -5.45 -12.16
CA SER A 22 18.09 -4.22 -12.60
C SER A 22 17.66 -3.44 -11.36
N PRO A 23 17.89 -2.11 -11.33
CA PRO A 23 17.51 -1.30 -10.18
C PRO A 23 15.99 -1.40 -9.96
N LEU A 24 15.58 -1.43 -8.69
CA LEU A 24 14.17 -1.39 -8.31
C LEU A 24 13.57 -0.08 -8.83
N GLN A 25 12.43 -0.11 -9.52
CA GLN A 25 11.77 1.09 -10.03
C GLN A 25 10.37 1.23 -9.46
N LEU A 26 9.95 2.45 -9.16
CA LEU A 26 8.58 2.76 -8.77
C LEU A 26 8.00 3.83 -9.70
N TYR A 27 7.10 3.39 -10.57
CA TYR A 27 6.27 4.29 -11.37
C TYR A 27 5.18 4.88 -10.47
N THR A 28 5.16 6.21 -10.37
CA THR A 28 4.24 6.97 -9.52
C THR A 28 3.76 8.24 -10.22
N GLY A 29 2.86 8.98 -9.58
CA GLY A 29 2.40 10.29 -10.06
C GLY A 29 1.65 11.05 -8.98
N GLN A 30 1.48 12.35 -9.17
CA GLN A 30 0.79 13.20 -8.19
C GLN A 30 -0.65 12.72 -7.93
N GLY A 31 -1.07 12.71 -6.67
CA GLY A 31 -2.41 12.29 -6.27
C GLY A 31 -2.68 10.79 -6.47
N THR A 32 -1.64 9.96 -6.49
CA THR A 32 -1.75 8.49 -6.50
C THR A 32 -1.33 7.91 -5.14
N LYS A 33 -1.61 6.62 -4.92
CA LYS A 33 -1.09 5.89 -3.77
C LYS A 33 0.40 5.54 -3.89
N GLY A 34 1.14 6.10 -4.86
CA GLY A 34 2.57 5.87 -4.97
C GLY A 34 3.38 6.48 -3.83
N VAL A 35 2.88 7.54 -3.18
CA VAL A 35 3.49 8.10 -1.95
C VAL A 35 3.58 7.08 -0.82
N LEU A 36 2.59 6.18 -0.71
CA LEU A 36 2.59 5.09 0.27
C LEU A 36 3.74 4.11 -0.01
N CYS A 37 3.92 3.74 -1.27
CA CYS A 37 4.96 2.79 -1.68
C CYS A 37 6.35 3.43 -1.55
N GLU A 38 6.51 4.69 -1.98
CA GLU A 38 7.75 5.45 -1.82
C GLU A 38 8.14 5.60 -0.34
N TRP A 39 7.18 5.93 0.52
CA TRP A 39 7.42 5.98 1.95
C TRP A 39 7.90 4.64 2.49
N TYR A 40 7.20 3.55 2.18
CA TYR A 40 7.57 2.25 2.73
C TYR A 40 8.93 1.77 2.23
N LEU A 41 9.28 2.02 0.95
CA LEU A 41 10.63 1.77 0.40
C LEU A 41 11.72 2.45 1.25
N LYS A 42 11.51 3.72 1.61
CA LYS A 42 12.45 4.47 2.47
C LYS A 42 12.54 3.88 3.88
N GLU A 43 11.43 3.42 4.45
CA GLU A 43 11.41 2.78 5.78
C GLU A 43 12.16 1.45 5.81
N VAL A 44 12.12 0.68 4.71
CA VAL A 44 12.91 -0.56 4.57
C VAL A 44 14.32 -0.32 4.01
N GLY A 45 14.72 0.95 3.81
CA GLY A 45 16.07 1.33 3.39
C GLY A 45 16.41 1.01 1.94
N LEU A 46 15.41 0.92 1.06
CA LEU A 46 15.60 0.64 -0.36
C LEU A 46 15.68 1.93 -1.17
N ASP A 47 16.67 1.98 -2.06
CA ASP A 47 16.81 3.04 -3.06
C ASP A 47 16.20 2.57 -4.38
N ALA A 48 14.98 3.03 -4.66
CA ALA A 48 14.28 2.74 -5.90
C ALA A 48 14.32 3.96 -6.83
N GLU A 49 14.51 3.70 -8.13
CA GLU A 49 14.35 4.72 -9.15
C GLU A 49 12.89 5.19 -9.21
N MET A 50 12.65 6.46 -8.90
CA MET A 50 11.32 7.05 -8.91
C MET A 50 10.96 7.59 -10.30
N ILE A 51 10.12 6.87 -11.04
CA ILE A 51 9.65 7.29 -12.36
C ILE A 51 8.31 8.01 -12.19
N ARG A 52 8.32 9.35 -12.25
CA ARG A 52 7.14 10.19 -12.03
C ARG A 52 6.45 10.48 -13.36
N LEU A 53 5.23 9.97 -13.52
CA LEU A 53 4.37 10.22 -14.68
C LEU A 53 3.40 11.39 -14.40
N ASP A 54 3.29 12.30 -15.35
CA ASP A 54 2.33 13.39 -15.33
C ASP A 54 0.92 12.90 -15.71
N ARG A 55 0.05 12.89 -14.70
CA ARG A 55 -1.35 12.46 -14.85
C ARG A 55 -2.23 13.48 -15.56
N THR A 56 -1.84 14.74 -15.59
CA THR A 56 -2.52 15.82 -16.33
C THR A 56 -2.30 15.65 -17.84
N LEU A 57 -1.10 15.24 -18.23
CA LEU A 57 -0.74 14.87 -19.61
C LEU A 57 -1.15 13.44 -19.97
N LYS A 58 -1.68 12.68 -19.01
CA LYS A 58 -2.09 11.27 -19.15
C LYS A 58 -0.95 10.36 -19.58
N GLU A 59 0.27 10.60 -19.12
CA GLU A 59 1.45 9.77 -19.46
C GLU A 59 1.27 8.31 -19.05
N GLN A 60 0.52 8.04 -17.98
CA GLN A 60 0.13 6.68 -17.59
C GLN A 60 -0.78 5.99 -18.63
N ARG A 61 -1.20 6.66 -19.69
CA ARG A 61 -1.98 6.10 -20.81
C ARG A 61 -1.13 5.90 -22.07
N SER A 62 0.17 6.20 -22.03
CA SER A 62 1.07 5.98 -23.15
C SER A 62 1.22 4.49 -23.47
N ASP A 63 1.60 4.19 -24.71
CA ASP A 63 1.93 2.81 -25.10
C ASP A 63 3.16 2.31 -24.34
N SER A 64 4.14 3.18 -24.09
CA SER A 64 5.33 2.85 -23.29
C SER A 64 4.99 2.42 -21.86
N PHE A 65 4.03 3.07 -21.19
CA PHE A 65 3.61 2.64 -19.85
C PHE A 65 2.65 1.45 -19.89
N ARG A 66 1.89 1.26 -20.97
CA ARG A 66 1.05 0.07 -21.14
C ARG A 66 1.89 -1.22 -21.18
N GLU A 67 3.09 -1.16 -21.74
CA GLU A 67 4.06 -2.27 -21.71
C GLU A 67 4.54 -2.59 -20.28
N VAL A 68 4.56 -1.58 -19.40
CA VAL A 68 4.87 -1.74 -17.97
C VAL A 68 3.68 -2.28 -17.19
N ASN A 69 2.49 -1.68 -17.37
CA ASN A 69 1.27 -2.10 -16.70
C ASN A 69 0.10 -2.01 -17.67
N PRO A 70 -0.48 -3.14 -18.13
CA PRO A 70 -1.57 -3.13 -19.10
C PRO A 70 -2.85 -2.47 -18.55
N PHE A 71 -3.01 -2.40 -17.22
CA PHE A 71 -4.11 -1.68 -16.57
C PHE A 71 -3.89 -0.17 -16.51
N MET A 72 -2.68 0.30 -16.82
CA MET A 72 -2.33 1.73 -16.87
C MET A 72 -2.63 2.43 -15.53
N ARG A 73 -2.33 1.75 -14.41
CA ARG A 73 -2.58 2.24 -13.06
C ARG A 73 -1.27 2.52 -12.34
N LEU A 74 -1.31 3.53 -11.48
CA LEU A 74 -0.21 3.91 -10.59
C LEU A 74 -0.65 3.70 -9.14
N PRO A 75 0.26 3.28 -8.24
CA PRO A 75 1.66 2.95 -8.50
C PRO A 75 1.87 1.62 -9.24
N THR A 76 3.08 1.43 -9.81
CA THR A 76 3.58 0.14 -10.31
C THR A 76 5.06 -0.02 -9.94
N LEU A 77 5.40 -1.12 -9.27
CA LEU A 77 6.77 -1.50 -8.94
C LEU A 77 7.34 -2.39 -10.06
N VAL A 78 8.61 -2.19 -10.42
CA VAL A 78 9.38 -3.10 -11.28
C VAL A 78 10.59 -3.61 -10.51
N ASP A 79 10.71 -4.93 -10.39
CA ASP A 79 11.82 -5.64 -9.73
C ASP A 79 12.26 -6.81 -10.63
N GLY A 80 13.30 -6.58 -11.44
CA GLY A 80 13.65 -7.48 -12.55
C GLY A 80 12.46 -7.64 -13.51
N ASP A 81 12.05 -8.89 -13.75
CA ASP A 81 10.91 -9.22 -14.62
C ASP A 81 9.54 -8.99 -13.95
N LEU A 82 9.50 -8.82 -12.62
CA LEU A 82 8.25 -8.61 -11.90
C LEU A 82 7.73 -7.19 -12.17
N ARG A 83 6.52 -7.11 -12.73
CA ARG A 83 5.76 -5.86 -12.82
C ARG A 83 4.53 -5.94 -11.93
N LEU A 84 4.56 -5.25 -10.79
CA LEU A 84 3.55 -5.37 -9.74
C LEU A 84 2.79 -4.06 -9.55
N ALA A 85 1.49 -4.09 -9.87
CA ALA A 85 0.56 -3.01 -9.56
C ALA A 85 -0.21 -3.31 -8.26
N GLU A 86 -1.07 -2.38 -7.83
CA GLU A 86 -1.79 -2.37 -6.56
C GLU A 86 -0.90 -2.06 -5.36
N SER A 87 -1.14 -0.91 -4.71
CA SER A 87 -0.29 -0.43 -3.60
C SER A 87 -0.21 -1.42 -2.43
N GLY A 88 -1.32 -2.12 -2.11
CA GLY A 88 -1.31 -3.14 -1.07
C GLY A 88 -0.45 -4.37 -1.42
N ALA A 89 -0.47 -4.79 -2.69
CA ALA A 89 0.36 -5.89 -3.16
C ALA A 89 1.85 -5.50 -3.16
N ILE A 90 2.17 -4.29 -3.61
CA ILE A 90 3.53 -3.72 -3.55
C ILE A 90 4.03 -3.69 -2.10
N LEU A 91 3.23 -3.18 -1.17
CA LEU A 91 3.57 -3.15 0.25
C LEU A 91 3.86 -4.55 0.80
N LEU A 92 3.00 -5.53 0.53
CA LEU A 92 3.20 -6.91 0.99
C LEU A 92 4.42 -7.57 0.37
N TYR A 93 4.69 -7.33 -0.91
CA TYR A 93 5.90 -7.81 -1.58
C TYR A 93 7.16 -7.27 -0.91
N LEU A 94 7.21 -5.95 -0.69
CA LEU A 94 8.34 -5.30 -0.04
C LEU A 94 8.52 -5.78 1.41
N ALA A 95 7.41 -5.96 2.14
CA ALA A 95 7.44 -6.44 3.50
C ALA A 95 7.91 -7.90 3.59
N ASP A 96 7.49 -8.74 2.66
CA ASP A 96 7.89 -10.13 2.58
C ASP A 96 9.38 -10.27 2.26
N LYS A 97 9.84 -9.58 1.22
CA LYS A 97 11.21 -9.68 0.71
C LYS A 97 12.23 -8.94 1.58
N TYR A 98 11.85 -7.80 2.18
CA TYR A 98 12.78 -6.90 2.87
C TYR A 98 12.34 -6.49 4.29
N GLY A 99 11.06 -6.68 4.64
CA GLY A 99 10.48 -6.25 5.92
C GLY A 99 10.44 -7.32 7.01
N GLY A 100 10.95 -8.52 6.76
CA GLY A 100 11.15 -9.56 7.78
C GLY A 100 9.91 -10.39 8.11
N LEU A 101 9.01 -10.65 7.15
CA LEU A 101 7.91 -11.60 7.32
C LEU A 101 8.41 -13.04 7.11
N ASN A 102 8.74 -13.73 8.20
CA ASN A 102 9.44 -15.02 8.11
C ASN A 102 8.47 -16.20 8.00
N THR A 103 7.29 -16.11 8.62
CA THR A 103 6.32 -17.21 8.71
C THR A 103 5.04 -16.94 7.90
N PRO A 104 4.25 -17.98 7.55
CA PRO A 104 2.90 -17.77 7.02
C PRO A 104 2.02 -16.91 7.93
N GLU A 105 2.18 -17.05 9.25
CA GLU A 105 1.46 -16.28 10.26
C GLU A 105 1.83 -14.79 10.20
N ASP A 106 3.12 -14.46 10.06
CA ASP A 106 3.58 -13.07 9.89
C ASP A 106 2.94 -12.43 8.65
N ARG A 107 2.95 -13.16 7.53
CA ARG A 107 2.34 -12.73 6.26
C ARG A 107 0.85 -12.52 6.40
N ALA A 108 0.14 -13.42 7.07
CA ALA A 108 -1.30 -13.31 7.30
C ALA A 108 -1.65 -12.09 8.15
N VAL A 109 -0.90 -11.83 9.22
CA VAL A 109 -1.10 -10.66 10.10
C VAL A 109 -0.80 -9.36 9.35
N ALA A 110 0.27 -9.31 8.55
CA ALA A 110 0.60 -8.18 7.70
C ALA A 110 -0.50 -7.93 6.66
N ALA A 111 -0.92 -8.97 5.93
CA ALA A 111 -1.98 -8.89 4.94
C ALA A 111 -3.28 -8.37 5.54
N LYS A 112 -3.70 -8.90 6.69
CA LYS A 112 -4.89 -8.41 7.42
C LYS A 112 -4.85 -6.89 7.60
N TRP A 113 -3.74 -6.35 8.09
CA TRP A 113 -3.62 -4.90 8.32
C TRP A 113 -3.49 -4.09 7.03
N VAL A 114 -2.81 -4.61 6.02
CA VAL A 114 -2.74 -3.96 4.70
C VAL A 114 -4.13 -3.86 4.07
N PHE A 115 -4.91 -4.95 4.09
CA PHE A 115 -6.30 -4.92 3.62
C PHE A 115 -7.15 -4.00 4.51
N PHE A 116 -7.06 -4.09 5.83
CA PHE A 116 -7.78 -3.20 6.73
C PHE A 116 -7.56 -1.71 6.37
N GLY A 117 -6.32 -1.29 6.12
CA GLY A 117 -6.02 0.08 5.70
C GLY A 117 -6.49 0.42 4.28
N GLN A 118 -6.31 -0.49 3.32
CA GLN A 118 -6.56 -0.20 1.90
C GLN A 118 -8.01 -0.48 1.45
N THR A 119 -8.79 -1.23 2.23
CA THR A 119 -10.19 -1.55 1.96
C THR A 119 -11.10 -1.08 3.10
N THR A 120 -10.99 -1.67 4.30
CA THR A 120 -11.97 -1.44 5.38
C THR A 120 -12.04 0.03 5.81
N LEU A 121 -10.90 0.68 6.05
CA LEU A 121 -10.89 2.11 6.37
C LEU A 121 -11.34 2.99 5.21
N MET A 122 -11.23 2.51 3.97
CA MET A 122 -11.68 3.25 2.78
C MET A 122 -13.19 3.13 2.54
N ASP A 123 -13.90 2.29 3.29
CA ASP A 123 -15.37 2.16 3.18
C ASP A 123 -16.10 3.48 3.47
N VAL A 124 -15.43 4.41 4.16
CA VAL A 124 -15.93 5.77 4.43
C VAL A 124 -16.26 6.57 3.19
N PHE A 125 -15.59 6.28 2.08
CA PHE A 125 -15.84 6.98 0.83
C PHE A 125 -17.11 6.47 0.13
N PHE A 126 -17.72 5.39 0.61
CA PHE A 126 -18.92 4.78 0.03
C PHE A 126 -20.18 4.95 0.89
N VAL A 127 -20.07 5.53 2.09
CA VAL A 127 -21.24 5.82 2.95
C VAL A 127 -21.70 7.27 2.78
N GLU A 128 -23.01 7.50 2.72
CA GLU A 128 -23.61 8.84 2.61
C GLU A 128 -23.39 9.65 3.89
N ASP A 129 -23.61 9.02 5.05
CA ASP A 129 -23.29 9.60 6.34
C ASP A 129 -21.90 9.15 6.82
N GLN A 130 -20.91 9.97 6.51
CA GLN A 130 -19.52 9.73 6.90
C GLN A 130 -19.24 10.03 8.38
N THR A 131 -20.21 10.58 9.12
CA THR A 131 -20.10 10.67 10.58
C THR A 131 -20.22 9.29 11.24
N GLU A 132 -20.77 8.32 10.51
CA GLU A 132 -20.97 6.93 10.92
C GLU A 132 -20.04 5.94 10.21
N LEU A 133 -18.86 6.34 9.71
CA LEU A 133 -17.87 5.30 9.36
C LEU A 133 -17.71 4.42 10.60
N GLN A 134 -18.15 3.16 10.47
CA GLN A 134 -18.73 2.38 11.56
C GLN A 134 -18.06 2.72 12.89
N PRO A 135 -18.75 3.37 13.84
CA PRO A 135 -18.17 3.72 15.14
C PRO A 135 -17.36 2.56 15.72
N ASP A 136 -17.86 1.34 15.54
CA ASP A 136 -17.22 0.08 15.93
C ASP A 136 -15.82 -0.15 15.30
N THR A 137 -15.60 0.23 14.04
CA THR A 137 -14.30 0.06 13.35
C THR A 137 -13.25 1.01 13.88
N LEU A 138 -13.58 2.30 14.01
CA LEU A 138 -12.64 3.29 14.57
C LEU A 138 -12.47 3.09 16.07
N GLN A 139 -13.53 2.71 16.79
CA GLN A 139 -13.47 2.33 18.20
C GLN A 139 -12.57 1.10 18.42
N ALA A 140 -12.70 0.05 17.61
CA ALA A 140 -11.82 -1.11 17.70
C ALA A 140 -10.37 -0.74 17.39
N LEU A 141 -10.13 0.14 16.41
CA LEU A 141 -8.77 0.62 16.11
C LEU A 141 -8.22 1.45 17.27
N GLU A 142 -9.02 2.33 17.88
CA GLU A 142 -8.67 3.14 19.05
C GLU A 142 -8.19 2.25 20.20
N GLU A 143 -8.94 1.20 20.54
CA GLU A 143 -8.57 0.23 21.57
C GLU A 143 -7.28 -0.51 21.23
N VAL A 144 -7.10 -0.89 19.96
CA VAL A 144 -5.88 -1.53 19.48
C VAL A 144 -4.68 -0.61 19.71
N VAL A 145 -4.74 0.65 19.27
CA VAL A 145 -3.59 1.58 19.34
C VAL A 145 -3.41 2.24 20.71
N ALA A 146 -4.40 2.17 21.60
CA ALA A 146 -4.26 2.57 23.01
C ALA A 146 -3.28 1.67 23.78
N SER A 147 -3.14 0.41 23.37
CA SER A 147 -2.32 -0.61 24.06
C SER A 147 -0.96 -0.85 23.40
N ARG A 148 -0.66 -0.24 22.26
CA ARG A 148 0.57 -0.50 21.49
C ARG A 148 1.02 0.71 20.67
N ASP A 149 2.33 0.86 20.53
CA ASP A 149 2.88 1.92 19.68
C ASP A 149 2.80 1.61 18.18
N TYR A 150 2.80 0.32 17.81
CA TYR A 150 2.75 -0.16 16.42
C TYR A 150 1.83 -1.37 16.29
N LEU A 151 1.29 -1.60 15.10
CA LEU A 151 0.25 -2.61 14.85
C LEU A 151 0.77 -4.05 14.86
N ILE A 152 2.08 -4.24 14.62
CA ILE A 152 2.76 -5.54 14.65
C ILE A 152 4.02 -5.43 15.51
N GLY A 153 4.07 -6.21 16.59
CA GLY A 153 5.23 -6.24 17.49
C GLY A 153 5.52 -4.89 18.13
N SER A 154 6.80 -4.55 18.27
CA SER A 154 7.28 -3.34 18.95
C SER A 154 7.94 -2.32 18.01
N ARG A 155 7.86 -2.51 16.69
CA ARG A 155 8.51 -1.65 15.69
C ARG A 155 7.55 -1.31 14.57
N PHE A 156 7.83 -0.20 13.88
CA PHE A 156 7.12 0.19 12.67
C PHE A 156 7.18 -0.93 11.62
N SER A 157 6.04 -1.18 10.97
CA SER A 157 5.87 -2.27 10.01
C SER A 157 5.01 -1.83 8.81
N VAL A 158 4.85 -2.73 7.84
CA VAL A 158 3.95 -2.53 6.70
C VAL A 158 2.50 -2.26 7.11
N ALA A 159 2.07 -2.82 8.25
CA ALA A 159 0.75 -2.55 8.82
C ALA A 159 0.59 -1.08 9.16
N ASP A 160 1.61 -0.50 9.79
CA ASP A 160 1.61 0.90 10.19
C ASP A 160 1.65 1.84 8.98
N ALA A 161 2.41 1.46 7.94
CA ALA A 161 2.40 2.17 6.66
C ALA A 161 1.00 2.21 6.04
N ALA A 162 0.35 1.04 5.92
CA ALA A 162 -0.96 0.92 5.29
C ALA A 162 -2.07 1.66 6.07
N VAL A 163 -2.14 1.44 7.39
CA VAL A 163 -3.15 2.07 8.26
C VAL A 163 -2.88 3.55 8.47
N GLY A 164 -1.63 3.94 8.71
CA GLY A 164 -1.25 5.34 8.89
C GLY A 164 -1.54 6.19 7.66
N HIS A 165 -1.21 5.69 6.46
CA HIS A 165 -1.56 6.37 5.22
C HIS A 165 -3.07 6.46 5.01
N ALA A 166 -3.82 5.39 5.32
CA ALA A 166 -5.28 5.40 5.22
C ALA A 166 -5.91 6.46 6.12
N LEU A 167 -5.55 6.49 7.41
CA LEU A 167 -6.01 7.49 8.36
C LEU A 167 -5.68 8.91 7.92
N ARG A 168 -4.44 9.14 7.44
CA ARG A 168 -4.06 10.44 6.89
C ARG A 168 -4.90 10.82 5.68
N TYR A 169 -5.13 9.87 4.78
CA TYR A 169 -5.89 10.13 3.57
C TYR A 169 -7.33 10.55 3.91
N ILE A 170 -7.94 9.89 4.90
CA ILE A 170 -9.28 10.23 5.43
C ILE A 170 -9.27 11.65 6.02
N ASP A 171 -8.30 11.95 6.87
CA ASP A 171 -8.11 13.24 7.56
C ASP A 171 -7.89 14.42 6.59
N LEU A 172 -7.26 14.18 5.44
CA LEU A 172 -7.07 15.20 4.40
C LEU A 172 -8.21 15.32 3.41
N SER A 173 -9.07 14.31 3.35
CA SER A 173 -10.13 14.28 2.36
C SER A 173 -11.33 15.10 2.80
N PHE A 174 -12.31 15.23 1.91
CA PHE A 174 -13.60 15.88 2.21
C PHE A 174 -14.48 15.06 3.17
N THR A 175 -13.91 14.09 3.89
CA THR A 175 -14.69 13.24 4.79
C THR A 175 -15.11 13.99 6.04
N LYS A 176 -16.24 13.59 6.64
CA LYS A 176 -16.73 14.16 7.91
C LYS A 176 -16.25 13.41 9.16
N VAL A 177 -15.27 12.51 9.03
CA VAL A 177 -14.76 11.72 10.16
C VAL A 177 -14.10 12.65 11.17
N ASN A 178 -14.56 12.59 12.42
CA ASN A 178 -14.02 13.40 13.50
C ASN A 178 -13.08 12.56 14.38
N PHE A 179 -11.77 12.71 14.17
CA PHE A 179 -10.76 12.02 14.98
C PHE A 179 -10.62 12.55 16.42
N SER A 180 -11.25 13.68 16.79
CA SER A 180 -11.17 14.21 18.17
C SER A 180 -11.83 13.30 19.22
N SER A 181 -12.70 12.38 18.79
CA SER A 181 -13.27 11.34 19.65
C SER A 181 -12.33 10.15 19.90
N TYR A 182 -11.18 10.10 19.22
CA TYR A 182 -10.25 8.96 19.21
C TYR A 182 -8.82 9.42 19.53
N PRO A 183 -8.52 9.79 20.78
CA PRO A 183 -7.22 10.38 21.17
C PRO A 183 -6.03 9.46 20.92
N SER A 184 -6.18 8.14 21.06
CA SER A 184 -5.09 7.18 20.82
C SER A 184 -4.80 7.06 19.32
N ILE A 185 -5.82 7.12 18.46
CA ILE A 185 -5.66 7.24 17.01
C ILE A 185 -4.93 8.54 16.68
N GLN A 186 -5.28 9.68 17.29
CA GLN A 186 -4.58 10.95 17.03
C GLN A 186 -3.10 10.89 17.39
N GLU A 187 -2.75 10.34 18.55
CA GLU A 187 -1.35 10.16 18.96
C GLU A 187 -0.63 9.14 18.07
N TYR A 188 -1.30 8.05 17.67
CA TYR A 188 -0.78 7.10 16.69
C TYR A 188 -0.50 7.79 15.35
N MET A 189 -1.45 8.55 14.80
CA MET A 189 -1.28 9.30 13.56
C MET A 189 -0.12 10.28 13.67
N LYS A 190 0.02 11.00 14.78
CA LYS A 190 1.14 11.91 15.03
C LYS A 190 2.48 11.17 15.04
N ARG A 191 2.57 10.03 15.73
CA ARG A 191 3.76 9.17 15.77
C ARG A 191 4.16 8.72 14.36
N ILE A 192 3.21 8.21 13.60
CA ILE A 192 3.44 7.69 12.24
C ILE A 192 3.78 8.81 11.26
N ASN A 193 3.04 9.92 11.30
CA ASN A 193 3.30 11.08 10.44
C ASN A 193 4.62 11.78 10.82
N GLY A 194 5.11 11.65 12.05
CA GLY A 194 6.36 12.25 12.50
C GLY A 194 7.63 11.57 11.98
N ARG A 195 7.51 10.44 11.28
CA ARG A 195 8.66 9.67 10.79
C ARG A 195 9.38 10.40 9.65
N ALA A 196 10.71 10.38 9.67
CA ALA A 196 11.54 11.09 8.68
C ALA A 196 11.28 10.60 7.24
N ALA A 197 11.20 9.28 7.05
CA ALA A 197 10.92 8.69 5.74
C ALA A 197 9.54 9.11 5.22
N TYR A 198 8.52 9.15 6.09
CA TYR A 198 7.18 9.64 5.74
C TYR A 198 7.19 11.10 5.28
N GLN A 199 7.85 11.98 6.05
CA GLN A 199 7.95 13.41 5.72
C GLN A 199 8.66 13.62 4.37
N SER A 200 9.73 12.86 4.12
CA SER A 200 10.48 12.95 2.87
C SER A 200 9.76 12.39 1.64
N ALA A 201 8.76 11.52 1.81
CA ALA A 201 7.98 10.97 0.69
C ALA A 201 6.81 11.90 0.29
N ARG A 202 6.45 12.86 1.16
CA ARG A 202 5.34 13.80 0.95
C ARG A 202 5.72 15.06 0.16
N THR A 203 7.01 15.28 -0.08
CA THR A 203 7.56 16.38 -0.90
C THR A 203 7.57 16.02 -2.36
#